data_AF-A0A2L2XBV2-F1
#
_entry.id   AF-A0A2L2XBV2-F1
#
_cell.length_a   1.000
_cell.length_b   1.000
_cell.length_c   1.000
_cell.angle_alpha   90.00
_cell.angle_beta   90.00
_cell.angle_gamma   90.00
#
_symmetry.space_group_name_H-M   'P 1'
#
loop_
_entity.id
_entity.type
_entity.pdbx_description
1 polymer ?
#
loop_
_entity_poly.entity_id
_entity_poly.type
_entity_poly.pdbx_seq_one_letter_code
_entity_poly.pdbx_strand_id
1 'polypeptide(L)'
;VQSYLNIVFEKEPDGKDFAACILELEKYYAENLNEKEQKILTHIELPLAKVLRNMEDVGVCLDVDHLKQLSGYIDGEIVKITEKIHNAAGTDFNISSPKQVQSVLFDKMKIKPRKKIKTGYSTSAKILEELAEEFEIARDILEHRQLMKLKTTYIDALPKLVNSNGRVHTHYNQAVTTTGRLSSSEPNLQNIPIRTELGSRIRTAFVPQDKKKSVILSADYSQIELRLLAECSGDKVLLDAFRADEDIHTITAAKIFGVSQNEVTKKMRNTAKTVNFALVYGQSRYGLATSLGISAAEAQDFIDKYFKTYP
;
A
#
# COMPACT_ATOMS: atom_id res chain seq x y z
N VAL A 1 9.68 27.20 -9.53
CA VAL A 1 10.88 27.18 -10.40
C VAL A 1 11.69 28.45 -10.20
N GLN A 2 11.24 29.62 -10.68
CA GLN A 2 11.90 30.92 -10.45
C GLN A 2 12.28 31.18 -8.98
N SER A 3 11.32 30.99 -8.07
CA SER A 3 11.53 31.14 -6.61
C SER A 3 12.40 30.06 -5.98
N TYR A 4 12.52 28.88 -6.60
CA TYR A 4 13.32 27.76 -6.08
C TYR A 4 14.78 27.86 -6.53
N LEU A 5 15.02 28.46 -7.69
CA LEU A 5 16.33 28.58 -8.34
C LEU A 5 16.95 29.97 -8.19
N ASN A 6 16.19 30.94 -7.67
CA ASN A 6 16.57 32.34 -7.64
C ASN A 6 16.89 32.92 -9.04
N ILE A 7 16.15 32.47 -10.06
CA ILE A 7 16.28 32.92 -11.46
C ILE A 7 15.04 33.75 -11.82
N VAL A 8 15.26 34.92 -12.44
CA VAL A 8 14.20 35.73 -13.04
C VAL A 8 14.14 35.39 -14.52
N PHE A 9 13.02 34.83 -14.99
CA PHE A 9 12.76 34.72 -16.43
C PHE A 9 12.07 36.01 -16.89
N GLU A 10 12.64 36.69 -17.88
CA GLU A 10 11.94 37.76 -18.59
C GLU A 10 10.73 37.12 -19.30
N LYS A 11 9.52 37.61 -19.00
CA LYS A 11 8.29 37.10 -19.62
C LYS A 11 8.30 37.48 -21.10
N GLU A 12 8.36 36.52 -22.00
CA GLU A 12 7.87 36.73 -23.37
C GLU A 12 6.58 35.92 -23.63
N PRO A 13 5.57 36.54 -24.25
CA PRO A 13 4.36 35.83 -24.64
C PRO A 13 4.73 34.92 -25.83
N ASP A 14 4.78 33.60 -25.59
CA ASP A 14 4.60 32.50 -26.57
C ASP A 14 5.64 31.39 -26.42
N GLY A 15 5.50 30.49 -25.44
CA GLY A 15 6.10 29.13 -25.42
C GLY A 15 7.64 28.99 -25.44
N LYS A 16 8.38 30.03 -25.82
CA LYS A 16 9.85 30.14 -25.81
C LYS A 16 10.37 30.15 -24.39
N ASP A 17 9.58 30.67 -23.45
CA ASP A 17 9.89 30.72 -22.03
C ASP A 17 10.16 29.33 -21.46
N PHE A 18 9.42 28.27 -21.83
CA PHE A 18 9.59 26.94 -21.22
C PHE A 18 10.87 26.24 -21.69
N ALA A 19 11.19 26.31 -22.98
CA ALA A 19 12.42 25.74 -23.51
C ALA A 19 13.66 26.47 -22.99
N ALA A 20 13.61 27.82 -22.93
CA ALA A 20 14.66 28.63 -22.31
C ALA A 20 14.82 28.31 -20.81
N CYS A 21 13.70 28.18 -20.07
CA CYS A 21 13.72 27.74 -18.68
C CYS A 21 14.41 26.39 -18.50
N ILE A 22 14.11 25.41 -19.36
CA ILE A 22 14.73 24.08 -19.31
C ILE A 22 16.24 24.16 -19.55
N LEU A 23 16.69 24.92 -20.55
CA LEU A 23 18.11 25.08 -20.84
C LEU A 23 18.88 25.73 -19.69
N GLU A 24 18.32 26.79 -19.08
CA GLU A 24 18.94 27.43 -17.91
C GLU A 24 18.94 26.50 -16.69
N LEU A 25 17.87 25.72 -16.52
CA LEU A 25 17.78 24.70 -15.48
C LEU A 25 18.79 23.57 -15.66
N GLU A 26 18.96 23.10 -16.89
CA GLU A 26 19.94 22.06 -17.23
C GLU A 26 21.34 22.53 -16.86
N LYS A 27 21.74 23.74 -17.27
CA LYS A 27 23.03 24.33 -16.92
C LYS A 27 23.21 24.40 -15.41
N TYR A 28 22.21 24.94 -14.70
CA TYR A 28 22.25 25.04 -13.25
C TYR A 28 22.46 23.67 -12.59
N TYR A 29 21.68 22.64 -12.95
CA TYR A 29 21.82 21.32 -12.36
C TYR A 29 23.09 20.58 -12.80
N ALA A 30 23.58 20.80 -14.03
CA ALA A 30 24.85 20.24 -14.47
C ALA A 30 26.03 20.73 -13.60
N GLU A 31 25.99 21.98 -13.14
CA GLU A 31 27.00 22.57 -12.26
C GLU A 31 26.79 22.24 -10.77
N ASN A 32 25.54 22.06 -10.33
CA ASN A 32 25.20 21.94 -8.91
C ASN A 32 25.01 20.49 -8.43
N LEU A 33 24.81 19.51 -9.33
CA LEU A 33 24.77 18.10 -8.94
C LEU A 33 26.19 17.56 -8.75
N ASN A 34 26.41 16.81 -7.67
CA ASN A 34 27.68 16.11 -7.48
C ASN A 34 27.80 14.88 -8.40
N GLU A 35 29.01 14.31 -8.50
CA GLU A 35 29.29 13.17 -9.40
C GLU A 35 28.34 11.97 -9.19
N LYS A 36 27.97 11.67 -7.93
CA LYS A 36 27.07 10.56 -7.61
C LYS A 36 25.65 10.85 -8.08
N GLU A 37 25.15 12.06 -7.85
CA GLU A 37 23.82 12.49 -8.29
C GLU A 37 23.72 12.54 -9.80
N GLN A 38 24.76 13.05 -10.48
CA GLN A 38 24.85 13.03 -11.93
C GLN A 38 24.79 11.61 -12.48
N LYS A 39 25.52 10.66 -11.87
CA LYS A 39 25.46 9.24 -12.27
C LYS A 39 24.06 8.65 -12.08
N ILE A 40 23.40 8.90 -10.95
CA ILE A 40 22.03 8.43 -10.71
C ILE A 40 21.07 8.99 -11.77
N LEU A 41 21.11 10.31 -12.00
CA LEU A 41 20.25 10.96 -13.01
C LEU A 41 20.46 10.36 -14.40
N THR A 42 21.71 10.26 -14.84
CA THR A 42 22.06 9.88 -16.22
C THR A 42 21.99 8.37 -16.49
N HIS A 43 22.33 7.53 -15.51
CA HIS A 43 22.41 6.07 -15.70
C HIS A 43 21.18 5.33 -15.19
N ILE A 44 20.37 5.94 -14.31
CA ILE A 44 19.18 5.31 -13.73
C ILE A 44 17.92 6.08 -14.12
N GLU A 45 17.79 7.34 -13.70
CA GLU A 45 16.50 8.04 -13.78
C GLU A 45 16.08 8.38 -15.22
N LEU A 46 16.97 8.93 -16.04
CA LEU A 46 16.67 9.28 -17.44
C LEU A 46 16.43 8.05 -18.33
N PRO A 47 17.22 6.96 -18.24
CA PRO A 47 16.90 5.71 -18.92
C PRO A 47 15.58 5.10 -18.45
N LEU A 48 15.30 5.12 -17.14
CA LEU A 48 14.05 4.61 -16.57
C LEU A 48 12.84 5.38 -17.09
N ALA A 49 12.93 6.71 -17.23
CA ALA A 49 11.83 7.53 -17.76
C ALA A 49 11.35 7.04 -19.14
N LYS A 50 12.28 6.60 -20.01
CA LYS A 50 11.95 6.04 -21.33
C LYS A 50 11.25 4.69 -21.21
N VAL A 51 11.71 3.84 -20.28
CA VAL A 51 11.07 2.53 -20.01
C VAL A 51 9.65 2.74 -19.48
N LEU A 52 9.47 3.64 -18.52
CA LEU A 52 8.16 3.98 -17.96
C LEU A 52 7.24 4.50 -19.05
N ARG A 53 7.72 5.42 -19.90
CA ARG A 53 6.89 5.93 -21.01
C ARG A 53 6.42 4.82 -21.95
N ASN A 54 7.29 3.89 -22.31
CA ASN A 54 6.91 2.73 -23.13
C ASN A 54 5.87 1.85 -22.40
N MET A 55 6.01 1.65 -21.09
CA MET A 55 5.03 0.89 -20.30
C MET A 55 3.67 1.60 -20.27
N GLU A 56 3.65 2.92 -20.10
CA GLU A 56 2.43 3.73 -20.13
C GLU A 56 1.76 3.69 -21.51
N ASP A 57 2.52 3.84 -22.60
CA ASP A 57 2.00 3.82 -23.97
C ASP A 57 1.41 2.45 -24.34
N VAL A 58 2.03 1.36 -23.87
CA VAL A 58 1.51 0.01 -24.06
C VAL A 58 0.27 -0.23 -23.21
N GLY A 59 0.29 0.16 -21.93
CA GLY A 59 -0.81 -0.10 -20.98
C GLY A 59 -1.05 -1.60 -20.71
N VAL A 60 -2.19 -1.93 -20.11
CA VAL A 60 -2.58 -3.32 -19.78
C VAL A 60 -4.00 -3.62 -20.24
N CYS A 61 -4.22 -4.79 -20.84
CA CYS A 61 -5.56 -5.21 -21.28
C CYS A 61 -6.44 -5.60 -20.09
N LEU A 62 -7.72 -5.24 -20.18
CA LEU A 62 -8.71 -5.49 -19.14
C LEU A 62 -9.90 -6.28 -19.68
N ASP A 63 -10.27 -7.33 -18.98
CA ASP A 63 -11.49 -8.11 -19.21
C ASP A 63 -12.68 -7.37 -18.57
N VAL A 64 -13.25 -6.45 -19.35
CA VAL A 64 -14.34 -5.57 -18.92
C VAL A 64 -15.61 -6.37 -18.57
N ASP A 65 -15.90 -7.43 -19.31
CA ASP A 65 -17.13 -8.20 -19.08
C ASP A 65 -17.03 -9.04 -17.81
N HIS A 66 -15.84 -9.59 -17.51
CA HIS A 66 -15.58 -10.22 -16.20
C HIS A 66 -15.80 -9.24 -15.04
N LEU A 67 -15.34 -7.98 -15.16
CA LEU A 67 -15.60 -6.96 -14.14
C LEU A 67 -17.08 -6.59 -14.01
N LYS A 68 -17.84 -6.51 -15.12
CA LYS A 68 -19.29 -6.26 -15.06
C LYS A 68 -20.03 -7.39 -14.34
N GLN A 69 -19.68 -8.65 -14.62
CA GLN A 69 -20.25 -9.81 -13.93
C GLN A 69 -19.92 -9.76 -12.43
N LEU A 70 -18.68 -9.41 -12.09
CA LEU A 70 -18.25 -9.26 -10.71
C LEU A 70 -19.00 -8.11 -9.99
N SER A 71 -19.29 -7.02 -10.70
CA SER A 71 -20.06 -5.88 -10.17
C SER A 71 -21.45 -6.31 -9.72
N GLY A 72 -22.18 -7.07 -10.56
CA GLY A 72 -23.51 -7.57 -10.22
C GLY A 72 -23.50 -8.57 -9.04
N TYR A 73 -22.48 -9.42 -8.95
CA TYR A 73 -22.31 -10.31 -7.80
C TYR A 73 -22.10 -9.51 -6.50
N ILE A 74 -21.22 -8.51 -6.52
CA ILE A 74 -20.94 -7.69 -5.35
C ILE A 74 -22.15 -6.85 -4.92
N ASP A 75 -22.96 -6.38 -5.86
CA ASP A 75 -24.19 -5.65 -5.53
C ASP A 75 -25.12 -6.50 -4.65
N GLY A 76 -25.27 -7.78 -4.97
CA GLY A 76 -26.04 -8.72 -4.14
C GLY A 76 -25.47 -8.88 -2.73
N GLU A 77 -24.14 -8.99 -2.60
CA GLU A 77 -23.49 -9.12 -1.29
C GLU A 77 -23.57 -7.83 -0.47
N ILE A 78 -23.45 -6.66 -1.11
CA ILE A 78 -23.60 -5.35 -0.46
C ILE A 78 -25.03 -5.18 0.07
N VAL A 79 -26.05 -5.57 -0.68
CA VAL A 79 -27.46 -5.50 -0.21
C VAL A 79 -27.64 -6.36 1.04
N LYS A 80 -27.22 -7.63 0.99
CA LYS A 80 -27.35 -8.56 2.13
C LYS A 80 -26.67 -8.03 3.40
N ILE A 81 -25.41 -7.58 3.28
CA ILE A 81 -24.67 -7.09 4.46
C ILE A 81 -25.25 -5.75 4.97
N THR A 82 -25.78 -4.91 4.08
CA THR A 82 -26.45 -3.66 4.45
C THR A 82 -27.69 -3.94 5.29
N GLU A 83 -28.57 -4.84 4.83
CA GLU A 83 -29.76 -5.26 5.56
C GLU A 83 -29.40 -5.86 6.92
N LYS A 84 -28.37 -6.71 6.97
CA LYS A 84 -27.86 -7.28 8.22
C LYS A 84 -27.44 -6.18 9.22
N ILE A 85 -26.69 -5.18 8.75
CA ILE A 85 -26.22 -4.06 9.58
C ILE A 85 -27.38 -3.19 10.05
N HIS A 86 -28.32 -2.83 9.17
CA HIS A 86 -29.49 -2.00 9.52
C HIS A 86 -30.40 -2.70 10.52
N ASN A 87 -30.62 -4.02 10.36
CA ASN A 87 -31.37 -4.84 11.31
C ASN A 87 -30.66 -4.89 12.67
N ALA A 88 -29.36 -5.12 12.71
CA ALA A 88 -28.57 -5.14 13.96
C ALA A 88 -28.55 -3.76 14.66
N ALA A 89 -28.56 -2.67 13.89
CA ALA A 89 -28.62 -1.31 14.40
C ALA A 89 -30.05 -0.86 14.78
N GLY A 90 -31.08 -1.56 14.31
CA GLY A 90 -32.49 -1.19 14.41
C GLY A 90 -32.80 0.19 13.80
N THR A 91 -32.04 0.60 12.79
CA THR A 91 -32.25 1.85 12.02
C THR A 91 -31.43 1.84 10.75
N ASP A 92 -31.95 2.50 9.74
CA ASP A 92 -31.21 2.75 8.50
C ASP A 92 -30.25 3.92 8.70
N PHE A 93 -29.08 3.79 8.09
CA PHE A 93 -28.06 4.84 8.04
C PHE A 93 -27.05 4.56 6.93
N ASN A 94 -26.29 5.59 6.55
CA ASN A 94 -25.21 5.48 5.58
C ASN A 94 -23.96 4.86 6.24
N ILE A 95 -23.72 3.57 5.98
CA ILE A 95 -22.60 2.77 6.51
C ILE A 95 -21.23 3.28 6.00
N SER A 96 -21.21 3.95 4.85
CA SER A 96 -20.00 4.58 4.30
C SER A 96 -19.67 5.90 5.00
N SER A 97 -20.61 6.51 5.74
CA SER A 97 -20.40 7.76 6.47
C SER A 97 -19.79 7.51 7.85
N PRO A 98 -18.53 7.93 8.13
CA PRO A 98 -17.91 7.73 9.43
C PRO A 98 -18.71 8.36 10.58
N LYS A 99 -19.35 9.52 10.32
CA LYS A 99 -20.16 10.25 11.30
C LYS A 99 -21.44 9.50 11.68
N GLN A 100 -22.13 8.91 10.70
CA GLN A 100 -23.35 8.15 10.99
C GLN A 100 -23.03 6.82 11.68
N VAL A 101 -21.99 6.11 11.22
CA VAL A 101 -21.48 4.91 11.91
C VAL A 101 -21.09 5.22 13.35
N GLN A 102 -20.40 6.35 13.59
CA GLN A 102 -20.05 6.79 14.94
C GLN A 102 -21.28 6.94 15.83
N SER A 103 -22.32 7.60 15.34
CA SER A 103 -23.53 7.84 16.12
C SER A 103 -24.29 6.56 16.42
N VAL A 104 -24.39 5.65 15.45
CA VAL A 104 -25.03 4.34 15.66
C VAL A 104 -24.26 3.51 16.69
N LEU A 105 -22.96 3.31 16.49
CA LEU A 105 -22.17 2.43 17.38
C LEU A 105 -22.07 2.99 18.80
N PHE A 106 -21.74 4.27 18.95
CA PHE A 106 -21.37 4.81 20.26
C PHE A 106 -22.52 5.53 20.96
N ASP A 107 -23.42 6.21 20.24
CA ASP A 107 -24.52 6.94 20.86
C ASP A 107 -25.77 6.07 21.02
N LYS A 108 -26.17 5.32 19.98
CA LYS A 108 -27.38 4.49 20.00
C LYS A 108 -27.14 3.14 20.67
N MET A 109 -26.14 2.39 20.18
CA MET A 109 -25.81 1.05 20.71
C MET A 109 -24.97 1.08 21.98
N LYS A 110 -24.51 2.27 22.40
CA LYS A 110 -23.72 2.49 23.63
C LYS A 110 -22.43 1.66 23.69
N ILE A 111 -21.87 1.28 22.54
CA ILE A 111 -20.57 0.61 22.48
C ILE A 111 -19.49 1.60 22.94
N LYS A 112 -18.59 1.15 23.82
CA LYS A 112 -17.54 2.02 24.35
C LYS A 112 -16.52 2.36 23.25
N PRO A 113 -16.28 3.65 22.94
CA PRO A 113 -15.31 4.02 21.90
C PRO A 113 -13.88 3.76 22.37
N ARG A 114 -13.01 3.29 21.46
CA ARG A 114 -11.60 2.98 21.74
C ARG A 114 -10.66 4.17 21.54
N LYS A 115 -10.98 5.07 20.61
CA LYS A 115 -10.10 6.20 20.24
C LYS A 115 -10.88 7.46 19.89
N LYS A 116 -10.53 8.57 20.55
CA LYS A 116 -11.03 9.92 20.24
C LYS A 116 -10.22 10.57 19.11
N ILE A 117 -10.88 11.36 18.27
CA ILE A 117 -10.30 12.14 17.18
C ILE A 117 -10.87 13.56 17.21
N LYS A 118 -10.31 14.48 16.41
CA LYS A 118 -10.76 15.88 16.35
C LYS A 118 -12.27 16.04 16.11
N THR A 119 -12.85 15.16 15.30
CA THR A 119 -14.26 15.21 14.88
C THR A 119 -15.20 14.29 15.67
N GLY A 120 -14.74 13.67 16.77
CA GLY A 120 -15.53 12.73 17.56
C GLY A 120 -14.75 11.47 17.92
N TYR A 121 -15.26 10.31 17.50
CA TYR A 121 -14.64 9.01 17.75
C TYR A 121 -14.28 8.33 16.44
N SER A 122 -13.14 7.63 16.44
CA SER A 122 -12.67 6.96 15.23
C SER A 122 -13.53 5.72 14.92
N THR A 123 -13.93 5.60 13.67
CA THR A 123 -14.48 4.36 13.08
C THR A 123 -13.54 3.86 11.98
N SER A 124 -12.23 4.08 12.11
CA SER A 124 -11.24 3.59 11.15
C SER A 124 -11.21 2.06 11.11
N ALA A 125 -10.69 1.47 10.03
CA ALA A 125 -10.61 0.01 9.87
C ALA A 125 -9.98 -0.65 11.10
N LYS A 126 -8.84 -0.13 11.56
CA LYS A 126 -8.16 -0.58 12.78
C LYS A 126 -9.07 -0.60 14.03
N ILE A 127 -9.81 0.48 14.27
CA ILE A 127 -10.68 0.56 15.46
C ILE A 127 -11.88 -0.37 15.32
N LEU A 128 -12.39 -0.54 14.11
CA LEU A 128 -13.46 -1.52 13.86
C LEU A 128 -12.93 -2.96 13.98
N GLU A 129 -11.68 -3.24 13.65
CA GLU A 129 -11.06 -4.57 13.84
C GLU A 129 -10.98 -4.90 15.33
N GLU A 130 -10.54 -3.95 16.17
CA GLU A 130 -10.56 -4.09 17.63
C GLU A 130 -11.99 -4.32 18.16
N LEU A 131 -12.98 -3.57 17.66
CA LEU A 131 -14.37 -3.75 18.07
C LEU A 131 -14.98 -5.06 17.54
N ALA A 132 -14.52 -5.57 16.41
CA ALA A 132 -15.03 -6.80 15.80
C ALA A 132 -14.66 -8.07 16.57
N GLU A 133 -13.77 -7.98 17.57
CA GLU A 133 -13.52 -9.07 18.52
C GLU A 133 -14.73 -9.31 19.43
N GLU A 134 -15.46 -8.24 19.77
CA GLU A 134 -16.58 -8.28 20.71
C GLU A 134 -17.95 -8.06 20.04
N PHE A 135 -18.00 -7.30 18.93
CA PHE A 135 -19.23 -6.83 18.33
C PHE A 135 -19.34 -7.23 16.86
N GLU A 136 -20.32 -8.09 16.53
CA GLU A 136 -20.55 -8.57 15.17
C GLU A 136 -20.83 -7.43 14.17
N ILE A 137 -21.61 -6.42 14.58
CA ILE A 137 -21.91 -5.26 13.72
C ILE A 137 -20.63 -4.52 13.26
N ALA A 138 -19.56 -4.49 14.08
CA ALA A 138 -18.30 -3.87 13.68
C ALA A 138 -17.59 -4.69 12.58
N ARG A 139 -17.68 -6.01 12.65
CA ARG A 139 -17.19 -6.93 11.60
C ARG A 139 -17.96 -6.75 10.31
N ASP A 140 -19.29 -6.68 10.38
CA ASP A 140 -20.13 -6.47 9.21
C ASP A 140 -19.86 -5.11 8.55
N ILE A 141 -19.67 -4.04 9.34
CA ILE A 141 -19.32 -2.71 8.82
C ILE A 141 -17.96 -2.72 8.09
N LEU A 142 -16.96 -3.46 8.62
CA LEU A 142 -15.67 -3.63 7.95
C LEU A 142 -15.84 -4.31 6.59
N GLU A 143 -16.60 -5.40 6.56
CA GLU A 143 -16.88 -6.15 5.35
C GLU A 143 -17.62 -5.30 4.32
N HIS A 144 -18.69 -4.61 4.71
CA HIS A 144 -19.42 -3.69 3.85
C HIS A 144 -18.49 -2.63 3.24
N ARG A 145 -17.65 -1.98 4.06
CA ARG A 145 -16.72 -0.96 3.57
C ARG A 145 -15.65 -1.53 2.64
N GLN A 146 -15.20 -2.75 2.88
CA GLN A 146 -14.28 -3.44 2.00
C GLN A 146 -14.94 -3.73 0.64
N LEU A 147 -16.15 -4.29 0.62
CA LEU A 147 -16.93 -4.53 -0.60
C LEU A 147 -17.17 -3.23 -1.38
N MET A 148 -17.62 -2.17 -0.70
CA MET A 148 -17.84 -0.85 -1.31
C MET A 148 -16.55 -0.28 -1.92
N LYS A 149 -15.41 -0.42 -1.25
CA LYS A 149 -14.12 0.04 -1.79
C LYS A 149 -13.75 -0.76 -3.04
N LEU A 150 -13.90 -2.08 -2.99
CA LEU A 150 -13.61 -2.96 -4.13
C LEU A 150 -14.48 -2.60 -5.34
N LYS A 151 -15.78 -2.39 -5.11
CA LYS A 151 -16.73 -1.97 -6.14
C LYS A 151 -16.37 -0.61 -6.74
N THR A 152 -16.31 0.42 -5.91
CA THR A 152 -16.20 1.81 -6.37
C THR A 152 -14.82 2.17 -6.91
N THR A 153 -13.74 1.64 -6.31
CA THR A 153 -12.36 2.00 -6.67
C THR A 153 -11.83 1.19 -7.84
N TYR A 154 -12.27 -0.06 -7.99
CA TYR A 154 -11.70 -0.97 -8.98
C TYR A 154 -12.75 -1.44 -9.99
N ILE A 155 -13.81 -2.09 -9.53
CA ILE A 155 -14.72 -2.84 -10.41
C ILE A 155 -15.55 -1.93 -11.31
N ASP A 156 -16.08 -0.83 -10.77
CA ASP A 156 -16.89 0.11 -11.55
C ASP A 156 -16.05 1.21 -12.19
N ALA A 157 -14.88 1.52 -11.63
CA ALA A 157 -14.02 2.60 -12.10
C ALA A 157 -13.11 2.16 -13.26
N LEU A 158 -12.44 1.01 -13.15
CA LEU A 158 -11.47 0.58 -14.16
C LEU A 158 -12.08 0.43 -15.57
N PRO A 159 -13.29 -0.15 -15.75
CA PRO A 159 -13.91 -0.23 -17.07
C PRO A 159 -14.11 1.11 -17.77
N LYS A 160 -14.30 2.19 -17.00
CA LYS A 160 -14.50 3.55 -17.53
C LYS A 160 -13.21 4.20 -18.02
N LEU A 161 -12.06 3.64 -17.65
CA LEU A 161 -10.72 4.13 -18.01
C LEU A 161 -10.10 3.32 -19.15
N VAL A 162 -10.84 2.36 -19.70
CA VAL A 162 -10.41 1.55 -20.83
C VAL A 162 -10.53 2.36 -22.13
N ASN A 163 -9.46 2.40 -22.92
CA ASN A 163 -9.48 3.03 -24.24
C ASN A 163 -10.11 2.13 -25.31
N SER A 164 -10.17 2.62 -26.56
CA SER A 164 -10.72 1.89 -27.71
C SER A 164 -10.03 0.55 -28.00
N ASN A 165 -8.80 0.36 -27.53
CA ASN A 165 -8.01 -0.87 -27.73
C ASN A 165 -8.17 -1.86 -26.57
N GLY A 166 -9.10 -1.63 -25.63
CA GLY A 166 -9.35 -2.52 -24.50
C GLY A 166 -8.28 -2.42 -23.41
N ARG A 167 -7.51 -1.32 -23.36
CA ARG A 167 -6.38 -1.14 -22.46
C ARG A 167 -6.59 0.00 -21.47
N VAL A 168 -6.10 -0.21 -20.26
CA VAL A 168 -5.95 0.83 -19.24
C VAL A 168 -4.50 1.30 -19.24
N HIS A 169 -4.32 2.62 -19.20
CA HIS A 169 -3.02 3.28 -19.20
C HIS A 169 -2.87 3.99 -17.86
N THR A 170 -1.79 3.70 -17.14
CA THR A 170 -1.47 4.37 -15.86
C THR A 170 -0.41 5.43 -16.11
N HIS A 171 -0.24 6.34 -15.16
CA HIS A 171 0.89 7.25 -15.09
C HIS A 171 1.80 6.89 -13.93
N TYR A 172 3.08 6.66 -14.22
CA TYR A 172 4.13 6.40 -13.23
C TYR A 172 4.82 7.71 -12.85
N ASN A 173 4.54 8.19 -11.64
CA ASN A 173 5.16 9.40 -11.12
C ASN A 173 6.54 9.07 -10.54
N GLN A 174 7.58 9.46 -11.27
CA GLN A 174 8.97 9.19 -10.90
C GLN A 174 9.54 10.15 -9.85
N ALA A 175 9.07 11.41 -9.83
CA ALA A 175 9.65 12.48 -8.99
C ALA A 175 8.74 12.94 -7.83
N VAL A 176 7.93 12.03 -7.26
CA VAL A 176 6.94 12.38 -6.20
C VAL A 176 7.31 11.86 -4.81
N THR A 177 7.82 10.63 -4.69
CA THR A 177 8.06 10.06 -3.36
C THR A 177 9.44 10.46 -2.84
N THR A 178 9.53 10.70 -1.54
CA THR A 178 10.79 11.06 -0.87
C THR A 178 11.78 9.90 -0.76
N THR A 179 11.34 8.67 -1.05
CA THR A 179 12.14 7.44 -0.91
C THR A 179 12.69 6.94 -2.25
N GLY A 180 12.39 7.63 -3.36
CA GLY A 180 12.75 7.20 -4.71
C GLY A 180 11.85 6.09 -5.29
N ARG A 181 10.78 5.67 -4.59
CA ARG A 181 9.78 4.75 -5.13
C ARG A 181 8.94 5.44 -6.21
N LEU A 182 8.56 4.69 -7.23
CA LEU A 182 7.51 5.11 -8.16
C LEU A 182 6.15 5.12 -7.45
N SER A 183 5.30 6.08 -7.80
CA SER A 183 3.86 5.99 -7.54
C SER A 183 3.09 5.86 -8.85
N SER A 184 1.84 5.40 -8.79
CA SER A 184 0.97 5.21 -9.97
C SER A 184 -0.36 5.93 -9.80
N SER A 185 -0.82 6.61 -10.84
CA SER A 185 -2.07 7.38 -10.88
C SER A 185 -2.82 7.19 -12.19
N GLU A 186 -4.12 7.52 -12.17
CA GLU A 186 -5.00 7.59 -13.36
C GLU A 186 -5.01 6.36 -14.28
N PRO A 187 -5.24 5.13 -13.78
CA PRO A 187 -5.50 4.75 -12.38
C PRO A 187 -4.25 4.24 -11.66
N ASN A 188 -4.33 4.14 -10.32
CA ASN A 188 -3.28 3.50 -9.54
C ASN A 188 -3.32 1.97 -9.74
N LEU A 189 -2.34 1.43 -10.47
CA LEU A 189 -2.19 -0.01 -10.73
C LEU A 189 -1.22 -0.71 -9.77
N GLN A 190 -0.56 0.03 -8.87
CA GLN A 190 0.32 -0.56 -7.86
C GLN A 190 -0.44 -1.10 -6.64
N ASN A 191 -1.68 -0.63 -6.41
CA ASN A 191 -2.48 -1.00 -5.24
C ASN A 191 -3.63 -1.98 -5.54
N ILE A 192 -3.59 -2.68 -6.67
CA ILE A 192 -4.63 -3.65 -7.03
C ILE A 192 -4.73 -4.76 -5.96
N PRO A 193 -5.92 -5.01 -5.40
CA PRO A 193 -6.09 -5.92 -4.28
C PRO A 193 -5.67 -7.37 -4.61
N ILE A 194 -5.14 -8.09 -3.63
CA ILE A 194 -4.70 -9.51 -3.77
C ILE A 194 -5.03 -10.36 -2.54
N ARG A 195 -5.16 -9.75 -1.36
CA ARG A 195 -5.18 -10.48 -0.07
C ARG A 195 -6.46 -11.28 0.18
N THR A 196 -7.55 -10.94 -0.51
CA THR A 196 -8.82 -11.65 -0.40
C THR A 196 -9.15 -12.34 -1.71
N GLU A 197 -9.99 -13.38 -1.65
CA GLU A 197 -10.49 -14.07 -2.84
C GLU A 197 -11.11 -13.08 -3.84
N LEU A 198 -11.95 -12.16 -3.35
CA LEU A 198 -12.56 -11.14 -4.18
C LEU A 198 -11.52 -10.19 -4.81
N GLY A 199 -10.48 -9.82 -4.05
CA GLY A 199 -9.34 -9.07 -4.58
C GLY A 199 -8.61 -9.84 -5.68
N SER A 200 -8.37 -11.14 -5.47
CA SER A 200 -7.78 -12.02 -6.48
C SER A 200 -8.64 -12.08 -7.74
N ARG A 201 -9.97 -12.17 -7.63
CA ARG A 201 -10.90 -12.13 -8.77
C ARG A 201 -10.86 -10.81 -9.55
N ILE A 202 -10.53 -9.68 -8.91
CA ILE A 202 -10.30 -8.42 -9.63
C ILE A 202 -9.01 -8.51 -10.44
N ARG A 203 -7.93 -9.10 -9.89
CA ARG A 203 -6.67 -9.28 -10.62
C ARG A 203 -6.79 -10.15 -11.86
N THR A 204 -7.68 -11.15 -11.85
CA THR A 204 -7.91 -11.98 -13.05
C THR A 204 -8.57 -11.21 -14.20
N ALA A 205 -9.06 -9.98 -13.96
CA ALA A 205 -9.51 -9.09 -15.03
C ALA A 205 -8.34 -8.53 -15.85
N PHE A 206 -7.13 -8.47 -15.29
CA PHE A 206 -5.94 -8.05 -16.04
C PHE A 206 -5.44 -9.24 -16.85
N VAL A 207 -5.47 -9.10 -18.18
CA VAL A 207 -5.28 -10.22 -19.11
C VAL A 207 -4.24 -9.86 -20.16
N PRO A 208 -3.56 -10.85 -20.76
CA PRO A 208 -2.77 -10.60 -21.95
C PRO A 208 -3.69 -10.21 -23.11
N GLN A 209 -3.16 -9.43 -24.07
CA GLN A 209 -3.92 -8.98 -25.25
C GLN A 209 -4.46 -10.15 -26.09
N ASP A 210 -3.64 -11.20 -26.27
CA ASP A 210 -4.06 -12.46 -26.87
C ASP A 210 -3.89 -13.58 -25.84
N LYS A 211 -5.01 -14.00 -25.24
CA LYS A 211 -5.05 -15.09 -24.24
C LYS A 211 -4.59 -16.45 -24.79
N LYS A 212 -4.52 -16.63 -26.10
CA LYS A 212 -4.07 -17.89 -26.73
C LYS A 212 -2.58 -17.91 -27.02
N LYS A 213 -1.96 -16.75 -27.25
CA LYS A 213 -0.55 -16.64 -27.66
C LYS A 213 0.36 -16.06 -26.58
N SER A 214 -0.21 -15.43 -25.57
CA SER A 214 0.54 -14.67 -24.59
C SER A 214 0.09 -15.00 -23.17
N VAL A 215 1.00 -14.80 -22.22
CA VAL A 215 0.77 -14.96 -20.78
C VAL A 215 1.23 -13.71 -20.04
N ILE A 216 0.73 -13.50 -18.82
CA ILE A 216 1.27 -12.49 -17.91
C ILE A 216 2.39 -13.15 -17.11
N LEU A 217 3.59 -12.56 -17.17
CA LEU A 217 4.72 -12.93 -16.32
C LEU A 217 4.81 -11.94 -15.16
N SER A 218 4.95 -12.46 -13.94
CA SER A 218 5.19 -11.68 -12.74
C SER A 218 6.44 -12.19 -12.04
N ALA A 219 7.35 -11.29 -11.71
CA ALA A 219 8.55 -11.56 -10.93
C ALA A 219 8.64 -10.54 -9.79
N ASP A 220 8.89 -11.02 -8.58
CA ASP A 220 8.95 -10.22 -7.35
C ASP A 220 10.18 -10.66 -6.54
N TYR A 221 10.93 -9.70 -6.01
CA TYR A 221 12.10 -10.01 -5.19
C TYR A 221 11.67 -10.56 -3.82
N SER A 222 12.13 -11.76 -3.48
CA SER A 222 11.93 -12.32 -2.14
C SER A 222 12.65 -11.48 -1.08
N GLN A 223 11.88 -10.68 -0.34
CA GLN A 223 12.33 -9.91 0.84
C GLN A 223 13.45 -8.90 0.56
N ILE A 224 13.41 -8.20 -0.59
CA ILE A 224 14.47 -7.26 -1.00
C ILE A 224 14.86 -6.24 0.09
N GLU A 225 13.89 -5.71 0.83
CA GLU A 225 14.14 -4.70 1.87
C GLU A 225 14.96 -5.25 3.04
N LEU A 226 14.70 -6.49 3.46
CA LEU A 226 15.48 -7.13 4.51
C LEU A 226 16.86 -7.58 4.02
N ARG A 227 16.96 -8.00 2.74
CA ARG A 227 18.26 -8.30 2.13
C ARG A 227 19.14 -7.06 2.04
N LEU A 228 18.58 -5.91 1.66
CA LEU A 228 19.28 -4.63 1.68
C LEU A 228 19.63 -4.20 3.10
N LEU A 229 18.76 -4.44 4.09
CA LEU A 229 19.11 -4.19 5.49
C LEU A 229 20.34 -5.01 5.91
N ALA A 230 20.36 -6.31 5.61
CA ALA A 230 21.49 -7.18 5.95
C ALA A 230 22.81 -6.71 5.31
N GLU A 231 22.75 -6.32 4.04
CA GLU A 231 23.92 -5.79 3.31
C GLU A 231 24.38 -4.45 3.90
N CYS A 232 23.46 -3.52 4.15
CA CYS A 232 23.78 -2.19 4.67
C CYS A 232 24.24 -2.21 6.14
N SER A 233 23.69 -3.11 6.97
CA SER A 233 24.09 -3.24 8.37
C SER A 233 25.37 -4.06 8.55
N GLY A 234 25.66 -4.97 7.61
CA GLY A 234 26.75 -5.93 7.76
C GLY A 234 26.50 -6.97 8.87
N ASP A 235 25.25 -7.10 9.36
CA ASP A 235 24.92 -8.03 10.43
C ASP A 235 25.10 -9.47 9.95
N LYS A 236 26.00 -10.20 10.63
CA LYS A 236 26.37 -11.57 10.24
C LYS A 236 25.19 -12.52 10.37
N VAL A 237 24.32 -12.33 11.37
CA VAL A 237 23.18 -13.23 11.59
C VAL A 237 22.19 -13.11 10.43
N LEU A 238 21.84 -11.89 10.00
CA LEU A 238 20.99 -11.67 8.84
C LEU A 238 21.64 -12.13 7.53
N LEU A 239 22.93 -11.83 7.32
CA LEU A 239 23.65 -12.24 6.12
C LEU A 239 23.71 -13.76 5.97
N ASP A 240 24.05 -14.47 7.05
CA ASP A 240 24.15 -15.93 7.04
C ASP A 240 22.77 -16.58 6.88
N ALA A 241 21.72 -16.04 7.53
CA ALA A 241 20.35 -16.49 7.33
C ALA A 241 19.91 -16.36 5.86
N PHE A 242 20.21 -15.24 5.20
CA PHE A 242 19.88 -15.06 3.78
C PHE A 242 20.70 -15.92 2.82
N ARG A 243 21.96 -16.23 3.16
CA ARG A 243 22.83 -17.14 2.37
C ARG A 243 22.38 -18.58 2.47
N ALA A 244 21.84 -18.98 3.62
CA ALA A 244 21.29 -20.30 3.87
C ALA A 244 19.80 -20.44 3.44
N ASP A 245 19.21 -19.38 2.86
CA ASP A 245 17.79 -19.29 2.49
C ASP A 245 16.83 -19.60 3.65
N GLU A 246 17.23 -19.22 4.87
CA GLU A 246 16.43 -19.43 6.06
C GLU A 246 15.29 -18.40 6.20
N ASP A 247 14.21 -18.80 6.87
CA ASP A 247 13.08 -17.93 7.13
C ASP A 247 13.34 -16.99 8.31
N ILE A 248 13.81 -15.78 7.99
CA ILE A 248 14.12 -14.74 8.99
C ILE A 248 12.93 -14.38 9.87
N HIS A 249 11.69 -14.48 9.37
CA HIS A 249 10.53 -14.22 10.22
C HIS A 249 10.38 -15.30 11.30
N THR A 250 10.70 -16.54 10.97
CA THR A 250 10.69 -17.67 11.90
C THR A 250 11.85 -17.56 12.89
N ILE A 251 13.05 -17.19 12.44
CA ILE A 251 14.20 -16.93 13.31
C ILE A 251 13.91 -15.81 14.30
N THR A 252 13.44 -14.66 13.79
CA THR A 252 13.05 -13.52 14.65
C THR A 252 11.96 -13.95 15.63
N ALA A 253 10.94 -14.69 15.19
CA ALA A 253 9.87 -15.16 16.07
C ALA A 253 10.40 -16.04 17.20
N ALA A 254 11.23 -17.05 16.88
CA ALA A 254 11.84 -17.92 17.87
C ALA A 254 12.59 -17.12 18.95
N LYS A 255 13.33 -16.08 18.54
CA LYS A 255 14.08 -15.20 19.46
C LYS A 255 13.20 -14.27 20.29
N ILE A 256 12.21 -13.62 19.68
CA ILE A 256 11.31 -12.69 20.38
C ILE A 256 10.46 -13.44 21.42
N PHE A 257 9.93 -14.60 21.05
CA PHE A 257 9.05 -15.41 21.90
C PHE A 257 9.80 -16.40 22.81
N GLY A 258 11.11 -16.57 22.63
CA GLY A 258 11.93 -17.47 23.44
C GLY A 258 11.60 -18.96 23.24
N VAL A 259 11.23 -19.35 22.03
CA VAL A 259 10.85 -20.72 21.66
C VAL A 259 11.81 -21.28 20.60
N SER A 260 11.82 -22.60 20.38
CA SER A 260 12.55 -23.16 19.24
C SER A 260 11.86 -22.81 17.92
N GLN A 261 12.61 -22.83 16.80
CA GLN A 261 12.01 -22.52 15.48
C GLN A 261 10.85 -23.46 15.12
N ASN A 262 10.90 -24.72 15.57
CA ASN A 262 9.87 -25.72 15.33
C ASN A 262 8.57 -25.45 16.11
N GLU A 263 8.63 -24.64 17.17
CA GLU A 263 7.48 -24.25 17.99
C GLU A 263 6.87 -22.92 17.53
N VAL A 264 7.44 -22.28 16.50
CA VAL A 264 6.93 -21.01 15.98
C VAL A 264 5.58 -21.23 15.30
N THR A 265 4.54 -20.67 15.91
CA THR A 265 3.21 -20.66 15.32
C THR A 265 3.10 -19.63 14.19
N LYS A 266 2.11 -19.81 13.29
CA LYS A 266 1.79 -18.82 12.23
C LYS A 266 1.54 -17.42 12.80
N LYS A 267 0.91 -17.32 13.98
CA LYS A 267 0.67 -16.05 14.68
C LYS A 267 1.99 -15.40 15.10
N MET A 268 2.88 -16.15 15.74
CA MET A 268 4.21 -15.67 16.15
C MET A 268 5.04 -15.20 14.96
N ARG A 269 5.06 -15.98 13.88
CA ARG A 269 5.74 -15.61 12.64
C ARG A 269 5.20 -14.31 12.03
N ASN A 270 3.87 -14.13 12.03
CA ASN A 270 3.25 -12.90 11.55
C ASN A 270 3.57 -11.68 12.43
N THR A 271 3.61 -11.86 13.75
CA THR A 271 4.05 -10.82 14.69
C THR A 271 5.50 -10.43 14.40
N ALA A 272 6.41 -11.39 14.29
CA ALA A 272 7.82 -11.15 13.97
C ALA A 272 8.01 -10.48 12.60
N LYS A 273 7.22 -10.87 11.59
CA LYS A 273 7.19 -10.16 10.30
C LYS A 273 6.84 -8.69 10.48
N THR A 274 5.81 -8.36 11.24
CA THR A 274 5.44 -6.97 11.53
C THR A 274 6.57 -6.23 12.27
N VAL A 275 7.24 -6.89 13.23
CA VAL A 275 8.40 -6.32 13.94
C VAL A 275 9.56 -6.02 12.99
N ASN A 276 9.96 -6.98 12.13
CA ASN A 276 11.04 -6.80 11.16
C ASN A 276 10.79 -5.56 10.28
N PHE A 277 9.60 -5.44 9.68
CA PHE A 277 9.28 -4.29 8.82
C PHE A 277 9.18 -2.99 9.63
N ALA A 278 8.52 -3.01 10.79
CA ALA A 278 8.40 -1.84 11.65
C ALA A 278 9.78 -1.24 11.99
N LEU A 279 10.74 -2.10 12.32
CA LEU A 279 12.10 -1.69 12.67
C LEU A 279 12.90 -1.19 11.45
N VAL A 280 12.79 -1.84 10.30
CA VAL A 280 13.38 -1.36 9.02
C VAL A 280 12.89 0.06 8.70
N TYR A 281 11.61 0.35 8.96
CA TYR A 281 11.02 1.67 8.70
C TYR A 281 11.18 2.67 9.87
N GLY A 282 11.98 2.36 10.88
CA GLY A 282 12.24 3.25 12.01
C GLY A 282 10.99 3.54 12.86
N GLN A 283 10.03 2.62 12.89
CA GLN A 283 8.80 2.79 13.66
C GLN A 283 9.12 2.82 15.17
N SER A 284 8.60 3.82 15.87
CA SER A 284 8.79 3.93 17.32
C SER A 284 8.06 2.83 18.10
N ARG A 285 8.43 2.61 19.37
CA ARG A 285 7.75 1.67 20.28
C ARG A 285 6.23 1.87 20.32
N TYR A 286 5.76 3.12 20.29
CA TYR A 286 4.33 3.44 20.32
C TYR A 286 3.65 3.07 19.01
N GLY A 287 4.34 3.27 17.88
CA GLY A 287 3.88 2.81 16.57
C GLY A 287 3.77 1.29 16.54
N LEU A 288 4.81 0.58 16.98
CA LEU A 288 4.84 -0.89 17.00
C LEU A 288 3.75 -1.47 17.92
N ALA A 289 3.61 -0.93 19.14
CA ALA A 289 2.55 -1.28 20.08
C ALA A 289 1.17 -1.13 19.44
N THR A 290 0.96 -0.01 18.73
CA THR A 290 -0.25 0.23 17.97
C THR A 290 -0.43 -0.84 16.89
N SER A 291 0.55 -1.09 16.02
CA SER A 291 0.45 -2.08 14.94
C SER A 291 0.12 -3.50 15.43
N LEU A 292 0.67 -3.89 16.58
CA LEU A 292 0.54 -5.24 17.14
C LEU A 292 -0.64 -5.39 18.12
N GLY A 293 -1.25 -4.29 18.57
CA GLY A 293 -2.30 -4.33 19.59
C GLY A 293 -1.78 -4.75 20.98
N ILE A 294 -0.53 -4.41 21.31
CA ILE A 294 0.14 -4.76 22.57
C ILE A 294 0.50 -3.52 23.37
N SER A 295 0.97 -3.69 24.60
CA SER A 295 1.45 -2.57 25.42
C SER A 295 2.74 -1.97 24.87
N ALA A 296 3.00 -0.70 25.18
CA ALA A 296 4.26 -0.04 24.81
C ALA A 296 5.49 -0.71 25.47
N ALA A 297 5.30 -1.36 26.62
CA ALA A 297 6.35 -2.11 27.31
C ALA A 297 6.69 -3.42 26.57
N GLU A 298 5.68 -4.20 26.17
CA GLU A 298 5.88 -5.41 25.35
C GLU A 298 6.50 -5.07 23.99
N ALA A 299 6.05 -3.97 23.37
CA ALA A 299 6.66 -3.50 22.12
C ALA A 299 8.15 -3.15 22.32
N GLN A 300 8.52 -2.52 23.44
CA GLN A 300 9.92 -2.25 23.75
C GLN A 300 10.73 -3.54 23.95
N ASP A 301 10.19 -4.51 24.69
CA ASP A 301 10.85 -5.83 24.87
C ASP A 301 11.11 -6.53 23.52
N PHE A 302 10.16 -6.45 22.57
CA PHE A 302 10.36 -7.00 21.23
C PHE A 302 11.45 -6.29 20.45
N ILE A 303 11.54 -4.95 20.56
CA ILE A 303 12.60 -4.14 19.94
C ILE A 303 13.97 -4.53 20.53
N ASP A 304 14.06 -4.62 21.85
CA ASP A 304 15.31 -4.93 22.55
C ASP A 304 15.81 -6.34 22.19
N LYS A 305 14.90 -7.33 22.16
CA LYS A 305 15.22 -8.70 21.72
C LYS A 305 15.64 -8.76 20.25
N TYR A 306 15.05 -7.94 19.39
CA TYR A 306 15.43 -7.86 17.99
C TYR A 306 16.87 -7.36 17.84
N PHE A 307 17.22 -6.22 18.43
CA PHE A 307 18.58 -5.67 18.36
C PHE A 307 19.62 -6.53 19.10
N LYS A 308 19.21 -7.30 20.12
CA LYS A 308 20.08 -8.32 20.71
C LYS A 308 20.35 -9.50 19.76
N THR A 309 19.41 -9.80 18.87
CA THR A 309 19.54 -10.87 17.88
C THR A 309 20.36 -10.42 16.68
N TYR A 310 20.19 -9.17 16.26
CA TYR A 310 20.84 -8.55 15.11
C TYR A 310 21.59 -7.28 15.58
N PRO A 311 22.80 -7.43 16.17
CA PRO A 311 23.54 -6.36 16.84
C PRO A 311 24.14 -5.29 15.93
#